data_AF-A0A5E6NTH0-F1
#
_entry.id   AF-A0A5E6NTH0-F1
#
_cell.length_a   1.000
_cell.length_b   1.000
_cell.length_c   1.000
_cell.angle_alpha   90.00
_cell.angle_beta   90.00
_cell.angle_gamma   90.00
#
_symmetry.space_group_name_H-M   'P 1'
#
loop_
_entity.id
_entity.type
_entity.pdbx_description
1 polymer ?
#
loop_
_entity_poly.entity_id
_entity_poly.type
_entity_poly.pdbx_seq_one_letter_code
_entity_poly.pdbx_strand_id
1 'polypeptide(L)'
;MQGMNYGQTNGIPQGSVLMDFIAEMVLGYIDERLSECLDKNMNYHIIRYRDDYRIFTNNKKEGNTVIGELSKILSEMGMRLNGEKTYHSDDIVNSSIKKDKLHQIIHNYQQQNDLKNQLLVIKNLADNYPNSGSLNKALNNFDKDLGHKIKNKRVARCIFFITQKPKIKEQFKENYSMLVSILVDIALKNPKIYSVFVSILSKIICDISNKDKEEIIKKILKKFKDKPNSEDMHLWLQRIALVANLNIKDIGTCC
;
A
#
# COMPACT_ATOMS: atom_id res chain seq x y z
N MET A 1 -14.73 27.91 -31.97
CA MET A 1 -14.66 26.46 -31.66
C MET A 1 -13.37 25.79 -32.11
N GLN A 2 -12.83 26.04 -33.32
CA GLN A 2 -11.51 25.47 -33.72
C GLN A 2 -10.30 26.06 -32.98
N GLY A 3 -10.34 27.34 -32.57
CA GLY A 3 -9.26 27.98 -31.82
C GLY A 3 -9.11 27.52 -30.36
N MET A 4 -10.12 26.87 -29.79
CA MET A 4 -10.09 26.37 -28.40
C MET A 4 -9.56 24.93 -28.30
N ASN A 5 -9.45 24.23 -29.44
CA ASN A 5 -8.94 22.87 -29.54
C ASN A 5 -7.54 22.79 -30.15
N TYR A 6 -6.79 23.90 -30.23
CA TYR A 6 -5.46 23.94 -30.88
C TYR A 6 -5.41 23.27 -32.27
N GLY A 7 -6.51 23.36 -33.05
CA GLY A 7 -6.59 22.74 -34.38
C GLY A 7 -6.93 21.24 -34.41
N GLN A 8 -7.25 20.60 -33.28
CA GLN A 8 -7.78 19.23 -33.26
C GLN A 8 -9.30 19.20 -33.48
N THR A 9 -9.76 18.29 -34.33
CA THR A 9 -11.18 18.06 -34.65
C THR A 9 -11.89 17.15 -33.65
N ASN A 10 -11.15 16.32 -32.92
CA ASN A 10 -11.67 15.40 -31.91
C ASN A 10 -11.07 15.76 -30.54
N GLY A 11 -11.87 16.37 -29.67
CA GLY A 11 -11.44 16.72 -28.32
C GLY A 11 -12.43 17.65 -27.64
N ILE A 12 -12.62 17.45 -26.34
CA ILE A 12 -13.36 18.38 -25.48
C ILE A 12 -12.44 19.58 -25.23
N PRO A 13 -12.90 20.83 -25.44
CA PRO A 13 -12.07 22.02 -25.22
C PRO A 13 -11.60 22.12 -23.77
N GLN A 14 -10.33 22.45 -23.59
CA GLN A 14 -9.70 22.52 -22.26
C GLN A 14 -9.97 23.88 -21.59
N GLY A 15 -10.06 23.89 -20.25
CA GLY A 15 -10.09 25.12 -19.46
C GLY A 15 -11.47 25.59 -18.97
N SER A 16 -12.52 24.80 -19.17
CA SER A 16 -13.85 25.06 -18.59
C SER A 16 -14.26 23.93 -17.64
N VAL A 17 -14.83 24.30 -16.48
CA VAL A 17 -15.37 23.34 -15.49
C VAL A 17 -16.47 22.46 -16.10
N LEU A 18 -17.24 23.01 -17.04
CA LEU A 18 -18.25 22.24 -17.77
C LEU A 18 -17.63 21.12 -18.59
N MET A 19 -16.45 21.34 -19.14
CA MET A 19 -15.75 20.37 -19.98
C MET A 19 -15.13 19.25 -19.14
N ASP A 20 -14.60 19.58 -17.95
CA ASP A 20 -14.19 18.59 -16.95
C ASP A 20 -15.38 17.71 -16.52
N PHE A 21 -16.58 18.29 -16.35
CA PHE A 21 -17.79 17.54 -16.01
C PHE A 21 -18.24 16.61 -17.14
N ILE A 22 -18.25 17.07 -18.39
CA ILE A 22 -18.60 16.23 -19.54
C ILE A 22 -17.59 15.09 -19.69
N ALA A 23 -16.29 15.35 -19.52
CA ALA A 23 -15.26 14.32 -19.55
C ALA A 23 -15.51 13.27 -18.46
N GLU A 24 -15.88 13.69 -17.24
CA GLU A 24 -16.20 12.78 -16.14
C GLU A 24 -17.46 11.94 -16.41
N MET A 25 -18.49 12.50 -17.07
CA MET A 25 -19.67 11.72 -17.51
C MET A 25 -19.29 10.62 -18.50
N VAL A 26 -18.45 10.94 -19.49
CA VAL A 26 -17.97 9.97 -20.49
C VAL A 26 -17.11 8.88 -19.84
N LEU A 27 -16.21 9.25 -18.94
CA LEU A 27 -15.37 8.30 -18.21
C LEU A 27 -16.18 7.45 -17.23
N GLY A 28 -17.20 8.01 -16.57
CA GLY A 28 -18.12 7.27 -15.72
C GLY A 28 -18.92 6.22 -16.49
N TYR A 29 -19.32 6.53 -17.73
CA TYR A 29 -19.96 5.55 -18.62
C TYR A 29 -19.01 4.39 -18.97
N ILE A 30 -17.73 4.68 -19.20
CA ILE A 30 -16.70 3.64 -19.43
C ILE A 30 -16.53 2.76 -18.19
N ASP A 31 -16.47 3.37 -17.00
CA ASP A 31 -16.36 2.63 -15.73
C ASP A 31 -17.56 1.69 -15.51
N GLU A 32 -18.77 2.15 -15.83
CA GLU A 32 -20.00 1.35 -15.76
C GLU A 32 -19.96 0.17 -16.74
N ARG A 33 -19.65 0.42 -18.01
CA ARG A 33 -19.50 -0.63 -19.03
C ARG A 33 -18.43 -1.65 -18.66
N LEU A 34 -17.28 -1.18 -18.14
CA LEU A 34 -16.22 -2.07 -17.69
C LEU A 34 -16.70 -2.97 -16.54
N SER A 35 -17.45 -2.40 -15.59
CA SER A 35 -17.99 -3.15 -14.44
C SER A 35 -19.01 -4.21 -14.86
N GLU A 36 -19.75 -4.00 -15.95
CA GLU A 36 -20.67 -4.99 -16.51
C GLU A 36 -19.97 -6.12 -17.28
N CYS A 37 -18.86 -5.82 -17.94
CA CYS A 37 -18.09 -6.80 -18.71
C CYS A 37 -17.23 -7.71 -17.84
N LEU A 38 -16.80 -7.24 -16.66
CA LEU A 38 -15.93 -8.01 -15.77
C LEU A 38 -16.71 -9.07 -14.97
N ASP A 39 -16.11 -10.24 -14.80
CA ASP A 39 -16.69 -11.32 -14.00
C ASP A 39 -16.74 -10.90 -12.52
N LYS A 40 -17.91 -11.03 -11.92
CA LYS A 40 -18.17 -10.75 -10.50
C LYS A 40 -17.33 -11.61 -9.55
N ASN A 41 -16.82 -12.75 -10.02
CA ASN A 41 -15.95 -13.63 -9.23
C ASN A 41 -14.47 -13.21 -9.23
N MET A 42 -14.07 -12.27 -10.11
CA MET A 42 -12.69 -11.78 -10.14
C MET A 42 -12.41 -10.86 -8.96
N ASN A 43 -11.28 -11.09 -8.29
CA ASN A 43 -10.84 -10.26 -7.17
C ASN A 43 -9.95 -9.11 -7.66
N TYR A 44 -10.59 -8.02 -8.09
CA TYR A 44 -9.91 -6.81 -8.54
C TYR A 44 -10.37 -5.57 -7.78
N HIS A 45 -9.56 -4.51 -7.84
CA HIS A 45 -9.92 -3.19 -7.36
C HIS A 45 -9.38 -2.14 -8.32
N ILE A 46 -10.24 -1.24 -8.79
CA ILE A 46 -9.88 -0.17 -9.73
C ILE A 46 -10.06 1.17 -9.04
N ILE A 47 -9.05 2.02 -9.14
CA ILE A 47 -9.11 3.42 -8.72
C ILE A 47 -8.84 4.26 -9.96
N ARG A 48 -9.78 5.16 -10.29
CA ARG A 48 -9.60 6.14 -11.36
C ARG A 48 -9.48 7.54 -10.77
N TYR A 49 -8.54 8.32 -11.29
CA TYR A 49 -8.49 9.75 -11.07
C TYR A 49 -8.37 10.43 -12.43
N ARG A 50 -9.48 11.02 -12.91
CA ARG A 50 -9.58 11.54 -14.29
C ARG A 50 -9.24 10.43 -15.30
N ASP A 51 -8.17 10.59 -16.05
CA ASP A 51 -7.66 9.67 -17.07
C ASP A 51 -6.69 8.61 -16.50
N ASP A 52 -6.21 8.78 -15.27
CA ASP A 52 -5.29 7.85 -14.64
C ASP A 52 -6.03 6.68 -13.98
N TYR A 53 -5.84 5.47 -14.50
CA TYR A 53 -6.32 4.23 -13.90
C TYR A 53 -5.23 3.54 -13.07
N ARG A 54 -5.61 3.01 -11.91
CA ARG A 54 -4.83 2.06 -11.11
C ARG A 54 -5.64 0.81 -10.88
N ILE A 55 -5.16 -0.30 -11.43
CA ILE A 55 -5.83 -1.61 -11.38
C ILE A 55 -5.02 -2.52 -10.46
N PHE A 56 -5.64 -2.99 -9.38
CA PHE A 56 -5.06 -3.92 -8.43
C PHE A 56 -5.73 -5.29 -8.60
N THR A 57 -4.92 -6.33 -8.76
CA THR A 57 -5.37 -7.72 -8.93
C THR A 57 -4.44 -8.66 -8.16
N ASN A 58 -4.92 -9.86 -7.85
CA ASN A 58 -4.11 -10.86 -7.15
C ASN A 58 -3.24 -11.68 -8.12
N ASN A 59 -3.56 -11.69 -9.41
CA ASN A 59 -2.76 -12.37 -10.42
C ASN A 59 -2.65 -11.54 -11.70
N LYS A 60 -1.58 -11.77 -12.47
CA LYS A 60 -1.29 -11.03 -13.72
C LYS A 60 -2.34 -11.27 -14.81
N LYS A 61 -2.94 -12.47 -14.85
CA LYS A 61 -3.96 -12.85 -15.84
C LYS A 61 -5.24 -12.02 -15.69
N GLU A 62 -5.71 -11.85 -14.46
CA GLU A 62 -6.85 -10.99 -14.12
C GLU A 62 -6.54 -9.54 -14.49
N GLY A 63 -5.34 -9.04 -14.15
CA GLY A 63 -4.91 -7.69 -14.54
C GLY A 63 -4.93 -7.47 -16.05
N ASN A 64 -4.40 -8.43 -16.83
CA ASN A 64 -4.41 -8.37 -18.29
C ASN A 64 -5.84 -8.44 -18.87
N THR A 65 -6.73 -9.20 -18.21
CA THR A 65 -8.15 -9.29 -18.62
C THR A 65 -8.83 -7.93 -18.45
N VAL A 66 -8.64 -7.28 -17.29
CA VAL A 66 -9.19 -5.93 -17.05
C VAL A 66 -8.66 -4.92 -18.05
N ILE A 67 -7.36 -4.91 -18.32
CA ILE A 67 -6.75 -4.00 -19.31
C ILE A 67 -7.26 -4.28 -20.72
N GLY A 68 -7.43 -5.55 -21.10
CA GLY A 68 -7.98 -5.95 -22.40
C GLY A 68 -9.39 -5.41 -22.62
N GLU A 69 -10.28 -5.63 -21.65
CA GLU A 69 -11.67 -5.13 -21.72
C GLU A 69 -11.71 -3.59 -21.71
N LEU A 70 -10.94 -2.94 -20.83
CA LEU A 70 -10.83 -1.48 -20.82
C LEU A 70 -10.34 -0.93 -22.16
N SER A 71 -9.31 -1.54 -22.77
CA SER A 71 -8.79 -1.11 -24.06
C SER A 71 -9.81 -1.26 -25.19
N LYS A 72 -10.64 -2.30 -25.13
CA LYS A 72 -11.72 -2.52 -26.11
C LYS A 72 -12.78 -1.43 -26.00
N ILE A 73 -13.29 -1.19 -24.78
CA ILE A 73 -14.31 -0.16 -24.51
C ILE A 73 -13.79 1.23 -24.89
N LEU A 74 -12.55 1.56 -24.54
CA LEU A 74 -11.94 2.83 -24.94
C LEU A 74 -11.87 2.98 -26.45
N SER A 75 -11.54 1.90 -27.18
CA SER A 75 -11.44 1.92 -28.64
C SER A 75 -12.79 2.17 -29.31
N GLU A 76 -13.88 1.61 -28.77
CA GLU A 76 -15.26 1.87 -29.24
C GLU A 76 -15.64 3.35 -29.12
N MET A 77 -15.10 4.03 -28.12
CA MET A 77 -15.30 5.46 -27.87
C MET A 77 -14.26 6.36 -28.58
N GLY A 78 -13.42 5.79 -29.45
CA GLY A 78 -12.36 6.53 -30.17
C GLY A 78 -11.16 6.94 -29.30
N MET A 79 -11.03 6.40 -28.09
CA MET A 79 -9.92 6.61 -27.17
C MET A 79 -8.92 5.46 -27.22
N ARG A 80 -7.70 5.70 -26.73
CA ARG A 80 -6.63 4.69 -26.69
C ARG A 80 -5.82 4.81 -25.41
N LEU A 81 -5.42 3.66 -24.86
CA LEU A 81 -4.44 3.63 -23.77
C LEU A 81 -3.06 3.99 -24.30
N ASN A 82 -2.33 4.79 -23.52
CA ASN A 82 -0.94 5.09 -23.83
C ASN A 82 -0.05 3.93 -23.37
N GLY A 83 0.43 3.12 -24.31
CA GLY A 83 1.28 1.96 -24.02
C GLY A 83 2.60 2.30 -23.32
N GLU A 84 3.18 3.47 -23.56
CA GLU A 84 4.43 3.89 -22.89
C GLU A 84 4.21 4.20 -21.40
N LYS A 85 3.02 4.68 -21.05
CA LYS A 85 2.63 5.00 -19.67
C LYS A 85 1.97 3.84 -18.95
N THR A 86 1.54 2.81 -19.68
CA THR A 86 0.86 1.64 -19.12
C THR A 86 1.91 0.60 -18.73
N TYR A 87 2.04 0.33 -17.44
CA TYR A 87 3.01 -0.65 -16.94
C TYR A 87 2.42 -1.51 -15.84
N HIS A 88 2.94 -2.74 -15.74
CA HIS A 88 2.66 -3.65 -14.64
C HIS A 88 3.75 -3.52 -13.58
N SER A 89 3.37 -3.61 -12.32
CA SER A 89 4.33 -3.66 -11.22
C SER A 89 3.87 -4.61 -10.14
N ASP A 90 4.77 -5.50 -9.72
CA ASP A 90 4.57 -6.36 -8.56
C ASP A 90 4.96 -5.62 -7.26
N ASP A 91 5.64 -4.46 -7.35
CA ASP A 91 6.02 -3.62 -6.21
C ASP A 91 5.01 -2.49 -6.01
N ILE A 92 3.94 -2.80 -5.26
CA ILE A 92 2.82 -1.89 -5.01
C ILE A 92 3.28 -0.60 -4.31
N VAL A 93 4.28 -0.69 -3.42
CA VAL A 93 4.73 0.45 -2.62
C VAL A 93 5.50 1.45 -3.48
N ASN A 94 6.51 0.99 -4.21
CA ASN A 94 7.35 1.87 -5.03
C ASN A 94 6.56 2.42 -6.22
N SER A 95 5.73 1.59 -6.88
CA SER A 95 4.90 2.04 -8.01
C SER A 95 3.83 3.06 -7.62
N SER A 96 3.40 3.07 -6.36
CA SER A 96 2.43 4.05 -5.86
C SER A 96 3.03 5.45 -5.67
N ILE A 97 4.36 5.58 -5.61
CA ILE A 97 5.09 6.82 -5.35
C ILE A 97 5.75 7.31 -6.64
N LYS A 98 5.57 8.59 -6.98
CA LYS A 98 6.25 9.17 -8.13
C LYS A 98 7.77 9.13 -7.94
N LYS A 99 8.51 8.81 -9.00
CA LYS A 99 9.98 8.61 -8.95
C LYS A 99 10.74 9.82 -8.40
N ASP A 100 10.35 11.03 -8.80
CA ASP A 100 10.89 12.31 -8.31
C ASP A 100 10.71 12.47 -6.80
N LYS A 101 9.51 12.17 -6.29
CA LYS A 101 9.23 12.23 -4.85
C LYS A 101 10.02 11.19 -4.08
N LEU A 102 10.11 9.96 -4.60
CA LEU A 102 10.89 8.90 -3.97
C LEU A 102 12.38 9.29 -3.90
N HIS A 103 12.92 9.85 -4.99
CA HIS A 103 14.29 10.34 -5.02
C HIS A 103 14.55 11.43 -3.97
N GLN A 104 13.65 12.40 -3.85
CA GLN A 104 13.76 13.45 -2.82
C GLN A 104 13.71 12.88 -1.40
N ILE A 105 12.86 11.86 -1.17
CA ILE A 105 12.78 11.16 0.12
C ILE A 105 14.11 10.48 0.44
N ILE A 106 14.70 9.78 -0.51
CA ILE A 106 15.97 9.06 -0.31
C ILE A 106 17.12 10.04 -0.07
N HIS A 107 17.22 11.08 -0.88
CA HIS A 107 18.32 12.05 -0.81
C HIS A 107 18.30 12.85 0.51
N ASN A 108 17.12 13.21 1.00
CA ASN A 108 16.99 14.04 2.21
C ASN A 108 16.81 13.20 3.50
N TYR A 109 17.19 11.92 3.49
CA TYR A 109 16.95 10.98 4.58
C TYR A 109 17.43 11.49 5.95
N GLN A 110 18.61 12.12 6.02
CA GLN A 110 19.20 12.60 7.28
C GLN A 110 18.35 13.66 7.99
N GLN A 111 17.47 14.35 7.27
CA GLN A 111 16.60 15.39 7.84
C GLN A 111 15.19 14.88 8.16
N GLN A 112 14.92 13.59 7.98
CA GLN A 112 13.57 13.05 8.11
C GLN A 112 13.28 12.50 9.51
N ASN A 113 12.42 13.23 10.21
CA ASN A 113 11.86 12.79 11.49
C ASN A 113 10.61 11.90 11.32
N ASP A 114 10.08 11.78 10.10
CA ASP A 114 8.87 11.01 9.82
C ASP A 114 9.17 9.51 9.68
N LEU A 115 8.44 8.68 10.44
CA LEU A 115 8.61 7.22 10.48
C LEU A 115 8.36 6.58 9.12
N LYS A 116 7.37 7.08 8.38
CA LYS A 116 7.04 6.59 7.05
C LYS A 116 8.21 6.78 6.10
N ASN A 117 8.76 7.99 6.03
CA ASN A 117 9.85 8.28 5.12
C ASN A 117 11.13 7.51 5.51
N GLN A 118 11.43 7.39 6.80
CA GLN A 118 12.52 6.53 7.28
C GLN A 118 12.36 5.08 6.79
N LEU A 119 11.14 4.53 6.91
CA LEU A 119 10.85 3.18 6.48
C LEU A 119 10.89 3.01 4.95
N LEU A 120 10.51 4.03 4.18
CA LEU A 120 10.66 4.03 2.71
C LEU A 120 12.13 3.99 2.29
N VAL A 121 13.02 4.69 3.01
CA VAL A 121 14.46 4.62 2.75
C VAL A 121 15.02 3.24 3.12
N ILE A 122 14.57 2.66 4.23
CA ILE A 122 14.93 1.27 4.58
C ILE A 122 14.42 0.29 3.54
N LYS A 123 13.20 0.49 3.01
CA LYS A 123 12.67 -0.32 1.90
C LYS A 123 13.56 -0.23 0.67
N ASN A 124 13.98 0.97 0.28
CA ASN A 124 14.89 1.16 -0.84
C ASN A 124 16.23 0.42 -0.62
N LEU A 125 16.77 0.46 0.60
CA LEU A 125 17.95 -0.32 0.97
C LEU A 125 17.70 -1.83 0.85
N ALA A 126 16.52 -2.31 1.27
CA ALA A 126 16.15 -3.72 1.20
C ALA A 126 15.95 -4.22 -0.23
N ASP A 127 15.40 -3.38 -1.10
CA ASP A 127 15.21 -3.69 -2.52
C ASP A 127 16.58 -3.79 -3.24
N ASN A 128 17.53 -2.91 -2.91
CA ASN A 128 18.86 -2.88 -3.52
C ASN A 128 19.84 -3.90 -2.92
N TYR A 129 19.76 -4.18 -1.61
CA TYR A 129 20.67 -5.07 -0.88
C TYR A 129 19.91 -6.04 0.03
N PRO A 130 19.22 -7.05 -0.54
CA PRO A 130 18.44 -8.01 0.23
C PRO A 130 19.28 -8.79 1.23
N ASN A 131 18.72 -9.09 2.41
CA ASN A 131 19.31 -9.88 3.48
C ASN A 131 20.68 -9.36 3.98
N SER A 132 20.98 -8.08 3.75
CA SER A 132 22.24 -7.45 4.17
C SER A 132 22.26 -7.18 5.68
N GLY A 133 23.46 -7.21 6.27
CA GLY A 133 23.67 -6.81 7.67
C GLY A 133 23.30 -5.34 7.91
N SER A 134 23.54 -4.48 6.90
CA SER A 134 23.15 -3.07 6.92
C SER A 134 21.64 -2.87 7.03
N LEU A 135 20.84 -3.70 6.33
CA LEU A 135 19.38 -3.70 6.47
C LEU A 135 18.95 -4.04 7.90
N ASN A 136 19.54 -5.08 8.48
CA ASN A 136 19.25 -5.50 9.86
C ASN A 136 19.60 -4.38 10.86
N LYS A 137 20.76 -3.73 10.68
CA LYS A 137 21.16 -2.56 11.49
C LYS A 137 20.18 -1.40 11.34
N ALA A 138 19.75 -1.08 10.12
CA ALA A 138 18.82 0.01 9.84
C ALA A 138 17.45 -0.24 10.49
N LEU A 139 16.91 -1.46 10.38
CA LEU A 139 15.65 -1.84 11.02
C LEU A 139 15.74 -1.84 12.54
N ASN A 140 16.85 -2.27 13.13
CA ASN A 140 17.04 -2.21 14.59
C ASN A 140 17.09 -0.76 15.09
N ASN A 141 17.73 0.15 14.35
CA ASN A 141 17.73 1.57 14.69
C ASN A 141 16.29 2.14 14.60
N PHE A 142 15.58 1.81 13.53
CA PHE A 142 14.17 2.17 13.38
C PHE A 142 13.30 1.64 14.54
N ASP A 143 13.53 0.40 14.97
CA ASP A 143 12.80 -0.23 16.08
C ASP A 143 13.03 0.48 17.42
N LYS A 144 14.26 0.99 17.65
CA LYS A 144 14.59 1.83 18.81
C LYS A 144 13.89 3.18 18.71
N ASP A 145 14.01 3.88 17.58
CA ASP A 145 13.39 5.18 17.34
C ASP A 145 11.87 5.12 17.48
N LEU A 146 11.26 4.06 16.94
CA LEU A 146 9.84 3.79 17.10
C LEU A 146 9.48 3.60 18.58
N GLY A 147 10.26 2.83 19.33
CA GLY A 147 10.08 2.65 20.77
C GLY A 147 10.14 3.96 21.55
N HIS A 148 11.10 4.84 21.25
CA HIS A 148 11.21 6.16 21.87
C HIS A 148 10.01 7.05 21.52
N LYS A 149 9.61 7.10 20.24
CA LYS A 149 8.45 7.88 19.79
C LYS A 149 7.14 7.38 20.40
N ILE A 150 6.94 6.06 20.52
CA ILE A 150 5.74 5.47 21.15
C ILE A 150 5.70 5.78 22.64
N LYS A 151 6.81 5.64 23.38
CA LYS A 151 6.87 5.97 24.81
C LYS A 151 6.54 7.45 25.05
N ASN A 152 7.18 8.35 24.30
CA ASN A 152 6.92 9.79 24.38
C ASN A 152 5.48 10.13 23.97
N LYS A 153 4.95 9.45 22.93
CA LYS A 153 3.55 9.60 22.53
C LYS A 153 2.58 9.09 23.58
N ARG A 154 2.84 7.99 24.30
CA ARG A 154 1.98 7.50 25.40
C ARG A 154 1.93 8.49 26.56
N VAL A 155 3.08 9.08 26.92
CA VAL A 155 3.16 10.16 27.92
C VAL A 155 2.38 11.39 27.45
N ALA A 156 2.58 11.83 26.20
CA ALA A 156 1.79 12.89 25.60
C ALA A 156 0.30 12.53 25.49
N ARG A 157 -0.03 11.25 25.23
CA ARG A 157 -1.41 10.71 25.14
C ARG A 157 -2.11 10.82 26.48
N CYS A 158 -1.45 10.50 27.59
CA CYS A 158 -2.02 10.66 28.93
C CYS A 158 -2.35 12.13 29.22
N ILE A 159 -1.48 13.05 28.80
CA ILE A 159 -1.68 14.49 28.96
C ILE A 159 -2.77 15.02 28.00
N PHE A 160 -2.90 14.44 26.80
CA PHE A 160 -3.78 14.89 25.72
C PHE A 160 -5.15 14.20 25.69
N PHE A 161 -5.31 13.01 26.28
CA PHE A 161 -6.61 12.34 26.43
C PHE A 161 -7.53 13.06 27.42
N ILE A 162 -6.94 13.84 28.33
CA ILE A 162 -7.68 14.78 29.17
C ILE A 162 -8.39 15.83 28.29
N THR A 163 -7.91 16.09 27.06
CA THR A 163 -8.33 17.28 26.30
C THR A 163 -9.22 17.06 25.07
N GLN A 164 -9.12 16.06 24.14
CA GLN A 164 -10.04 16.03 22.95
C GLN A 164 -10.30 14.72 22.11
N LYS A 165 -11.35 14.87 21.25
CA LYS A 165 -12.23 14.10 20.28
C LYS A 165 -11.76 12.95 19.33
N PRO A 166 -12.72 12.18 18.72
CA PRO A 166 -12.51 10.92 17.96
C PRO A 166 -11.83 10.96 16.57
N LYS A 167 -11.84 12.06 15.80
CA LYS A 167 -11.22 12.14 14.45
C LYS A 167 -9.72 11.83 14.43
N ILE A 168 -9.02 12.11 15.54
CA ILE A 168 -7.58 11.85 15.67
C ILE A 168 -7.29 10.34 15.66
N LYS A 169 -8.25 9.50 16.10
CA LYS A 169 -8.10 8.05 16.19
C LYS A 169 -8.01 7.38 14.81
N GLU A 170 -8.71 7.91 13.80
CA GLU A 170 -8.73 7.37 12.43
C GLU A 170 -7.42 7.69 11.68
N GLN A 171 -6.95 8.93 11.71
CA GLN A 171 -5.63 9.31 11.15
C GLN A 171 -4.49 8.52 11.80
N PHE A 172 -4.63 8.20 13.09
CA PHE A 172 -3.67 7.35 13.79
C PHE A 172 -3.68 5.91 13.24
N LYS A 173 -4.86 5.35 12.94
CA LYS A 173 -5.04 4.01 12.39
C LYS A 173 -4.46 3.89 10.98
N GLU A 174 -4.71 4.87 10.12
CA GLU A 174 -4.19 4.91 8.74
C GLU A 174 -2.65 4.90 8.70
N ASN A 175 -2.02 5.66 9.60
CA ASN A 175 -0.56 5.71 9.68
C ASN A 175 0.08 4.37 10.04
N TYR A 176 -0.51 3.59 10.97
CA TYR A 176 0.05 2.27 11.31
C TYR A 176 -0.20 1.22 10.23
N SER A 177 -1.37 1.23 9.59
CA SER A 177 -1.66 0.32 8.47
C SER A 177 -0.63 0.49 7.34
N MET A 178 -0.27 1.74 7.03
CA MET A 178 0.77 2.03 6.05
C MET A 178 2.14 1.50 6.48
N LEU A 179 2.56 1.75 7.73
CA LEU A 179 3.84 1.26 8.24
C LEU A 179 3.92 -0.26 8.22
N VAL A 180 2.86 -0.96 8.66
CA VAL A 180 2.78 -2.42 8.61
C VAL A 180 2.85 -2.92 7.18
N SER A 181 2.17 -2.28 6.24
CA SER A 181 2.18 -2.67 4.82
C SER A 181 3.59 -2.59 4.22
N ILE A 182 4.33 -1.52 4.50
CA ILE A 182 5.72 -1.36 4.05
C ILE A 182 6.63 -2.39 4.74
N LEU A 183 6.50 -2.58 6.06
CA LEU A 183 7.28 -3.57 6.81
C LEU A 183 7.07 -4.99 6.30
N VAL A 184 5.83 -5.36 6.01
CA VAL A 184 5.46 -6.66 5.45
C VAL A 184 6.10 -6.85 4.08
N ASP A 185 6.11 -5.81 3.24
CA ASP A 185 6.75 -5.87 1.92
C ASP A 185 8.26 -6.12 2.02
N ILE A 186 8.93 -5.43 2.95
CA ILE A 186 10.35 -5.65 3.25
C ILE A 186 10.58 -7.07 3.76
N ALA A 187 9.79 -7.52 4.75
CA ALA A 187 9.93 -8.84 5.37
C ALA A 187 9.70 -9.96 4.36
N LEU A 188 8.73 -9.81 3.45
CA LEU A 188 8.48 -10.80 2.40
C LEU A 188 9.75 -11.07 1.60
N LYS A 189 10.55 -10.07 1.24
CA LYS A 189 11.77 -10.27 0.44
C LYS A 189 12.99 -10.69 1.27
N ASN A 190 12.92 -10.62 2.60
CA ASN A 190 14.08 -10.72 3.49
C ASN A 190 13.82 -11.61 4.72
N PRO A 191 14.06 -12.93 4.65
CA PRO A 191 13.84 -13.82 5.79
C PRO A 191 14.71 -13.51 7.01
N LYS A 192 15.95 -13.01 6.81
CA LYS A 192 16.89 -12.74 7.91
C LYS A 192 16.42 -11.67 8.90
N ILE A 193 15.40 -10.88 8.56
CA ILE A 193 14.91 -9.80 9.41
C ILE A 193 13.63 -10.15 10.15
N TYR A 194 13.13 -11.39 10.08
CA TYR A 194 11.85 -11.77 10.71
C TYR A 194 11.79 -11.47 12.22
N SER A 195 12.88 -11.69 12.95
CA SER A 195 12.96 -11.36 14.38
C SER A 195 12.75 -9.85 14.65
N VAL A 196 13.43 -8.99 13.89
CA VAL A 196 13.33 -7.53 14.02
C VAL A 196 11.97 -7.04 13.53
N PHE A 197 11.48 -7.59 12.41
CA PHE A 197 10.14 -7.32 11.89
C PHE A 197 9.06 -7.59 12.94
N VAL A 198 9.15 -8.72 13.64
CA VAL A 198 8.22 -9.11 14.71
C VAL A 198 8.32 -8.19 15.92
N SER A 199 9.53 -7.78 16.31
CA SER A 199 9.71 -6.75 17.35
C SER A 199 8.96 -5.46 16.99
N ILE A 200 9.20 -4.93 15.78
CA ILE A 200 8.57 -3.70 15.30
C ILE A 200 7.04 -3.87 15.21
N LEU A 201 6.59 -4.97 14.63
CA LEU A 201 5.17 -5.28 14.47
C LEU A 201 4.46 -5.35 15.82
N SER A 202 5.07 -5.99 16.83
CA SER A 202 4.50 -6.08 18.17
C SER A 202 4.28 -4.71 18.81
N LYS A 203 5.23 -3.79 18.64
CA LYS A 203 5.14 -2.41 19.15
C LYS A 203 4.03 -1.62 18.45
N ILE A 204 3.89 -1.79 17.14
CA ILE A 204 2.82 -1.15 16.35
C ILE A 204 1.45 -1.68 16.77
N ILE A 205 1.32 -3.02 16.88
CA ILE A 205 0.07 -3.70 17.17
C ILE A 205 -0.41 -3.44 18.61
N CYS A 206 0.49 -3.21 19.57
CA CYS A 206 0.12 -2.95 20.96
C CYS A 206 -0.89 -1.79 21.15
N ASP A 207 -0.85 -0.76 20.30
CA ASP A 207 -1.68 0.44 20.43
C ASP A 207 -3.01 0.38 19.62
N ILE A 208 -3.28 -0.76 18.97
CA ILE A 208 -4.44 -0.99 18.09
C ILE A 208 -5.56 -1.75 18.83
N SER A 209 -6.82 -1.64 18.39
CA SER A 209 -7.94 -2.38 18.98
C SER A 209 -7.84 -3.89 18.69
N ASN A 210 -8.26 -4.76 19.61
CA ASN A 210 -8.09 -6.22 19.46
C ASN A 210 -8.66 -6.79 18.16
N LYS A 211 -9.84 -6.31 17.70
CA LYS A 211 -10.44 -6.72 16.42
C LYS A 211 -9.54 -6.40 15.22
N ASP A 212 -8.98 -5.19 15.19
CA ASP A 212 -8.09 -4.75 14.11
C ASP A 212 -6.76 -5.53 14.11
N LYS A 213 -6.26 -5.95 15.30
CA LYS A 213 -5.04 -6.78 15.41
C LYS A 213 -5.23 -8.12 14.72
N GLU A 214 -6.37 -8.78 14.95
CA GLU A 214 -6.70 -10.06 14.33
C GLU A 214 -6.74 -9.94 12.81
N GLU A 215 -7.39 -8.89 12.29
CA GLU A 215 -7.50 -8.67 10.86
C GLU A 215 -6.13 -8.44 10.20
N ILE A 216 -5.28 -7.62 10.82
CA ILE A 216 -3.91 -7.38 10.35
C ILE A 216 -3.12 -8.69 10.33
N ILE A 217 -3.14 -9.46 11.42
CA ILE A 217 -2.37 -10.71 11.50
C ILE A 217 -2.88 -11.74 10.49
N LYS A 218 -4.20 -11.88 10.31
CA LYS A 218 -4.79 -12.75 9.27
C LYS A 218 -4.33 -12.34 7.87
N LYS A 219 -4.32 -11.05 7.56
CA LYS A 219 -3.83 -10.53 6.27
C LYS A 219 -2.35 -10.83 6.06
N ILE A 220 -1.53 -10.66 7.11
CA ILE A 220 -0.10 -10.98 7.06
C ILE A 220 0.09 -12.49 6.83
N LEU A 221 -0.59 -13.35 7.60
CA LEU A 221 -0.52 -14.82 7.44
C LEU A 221 -0.89 -15.25 6.01
N LYS A 222 -1.99 -14.72 5.48
CA LYS A 222 -2.42 -15.00 4.11
C LYS A 222 -1.33 -14.63 3.09
N LYS A 223 -0.64 -13.51 3.28
CA LYS A 223 0.40 -13.02 2.36
C LYS A 223 1.70 -13.84 2.42
N PHE A 224 1.95 -14.55 3.52
CA PHE A 224 3.15 -15.39 3.70
C PHE A 224 2.91 -16.88 3.41
N LYS A 225 1.65 -17.32 3.32
CA LYS A 225 1.27 -18.72 3.09
C LYS A 225 1.93 -19.32 1.84
N ASP A 226 2.04 -18.54 0.77
CA ASP A 226 2.54 -19.01 -0.53
C ASP A 226 4.05 -18.81 -0.71
N LYS A 227 4.79 -18.41 0.35
CA LYS A 227 6.21 -18.07 0.27
C LYS A 227 7.11 -19.19 0.81
N PRO A 228 8.22 -19.52 0.13
CA PRO A 228 9.22 -20.43 0.67
C PRO A 228 9.88 -19.82 1.92
N ASN A 229 10.26 -20.66 2.89
CA ASN A 229 10.80 -20.29 4.20
C ASN A 229 9.83 -19.50 5.11
N SER A 230 8.52 -19.73 4.96
CA SER A 230 7.50 -19.13 5.81
C SER A 230 7.42 -19.76 7.21
N GLU A 231 8.00 -20.93 7.44
CA GLU A 231 7.95 -21.67 8.71
C GLU A 231 8.47 -20.85 9.90
N ASP A 232 9.66 -20.25 9.77
CA ASP A 232 10.23 -19.37 10.79
C ASP A 232 9.29 -18.18 11.06
N MET A 233 8.73 -17.61 10.01
CA MET A 233 7.81 -16.48 10.11
C MET A 233 6.49 -16.86 10.79
N HIS A 234 5.95 -18.05 10.51
CA HIS A 234 4.77 -18.59 11.17
C HIS A 234 5.01 -18.76 12.67
N LEU A 235 6.17 -19.30 13.06
CA LEU A 235 6.53 -19.45 14.47
C LEU A 235 6.64 -18.09 15.18
N TRP A 236 7.22 -17.09 14.53
CA TRP A 236 7.27 -15.73 15.07
C TRP A 236 5.89 -15.06 15.15
N LEU A 237 5.01 -15.29 14.18
CA LEU A 237 3.63 -14.79 14.22
C LEU A 237 2.77 -15.49 15.28
N GLN A 238 2.95 -16.79 15.51
CA GLN A 238 2.31 -17.52 16.61
C GLN A 238 2.67 -16.88 17.95
N ARG A 239 3.95 -16.55 18.15
CA ARG A 239 4.41 -15.86 19.37
C ARG A 239 3.72 -14.50 19.54
N ILE A 240 3.57 -13.71 18.48
CA ILE A 240 2.82 -12.46 18.54
C ILE A 240 1.34 -12.71 18.87
N ALA A 241 0.72 -13.70 18.24
CA ALA A 241 -0.69 -14.02 18.44
C ALA A 241 -0.99 -14.40 19.91
N LEU A 242 -0.11 -15.21 20.51
CA LEU A 242 -0.17 -15.56 21.93
C LEU A 242 -0.02 -14.32 22.82
N VAL A 243 0.97 -13.47 22.56
CA VAL A 243 1.21 -12.23 23.33
C VAL A 243 0.05 -11.22 23.15
N ALA A 244 -0.59 -11.20 21.99
CA ALA A 244 -1.73 -10.35 21.69
C ALA A 244 -3.07 -10.94 22.18
N ASN A 245 -3.05 -12.10 22.86
CA ASN A 245 -4.21 -12.82 23.37
C ASN A 245 -5.26 -13.13 22.29
N LEU A 246 -4.79 -13.45 21.07
CA LEU A 246 -5.63 -13.76 19.93
C LEU A 246 -5.87 -15.26 19.84
N ASN A 247 -7.14 -15.64 19.75
CA ASN A 247 -7.56 -17.03 19.65
C ASN A 247 -7.42 -17.51 18.20
N ILE A 248 -6.18 -17.63 17.72
CA ILE A 248 -5.93 -18.05 16.34
C ILE A 248 -5.91 -19.58 16.29
N LYS A 249 -7.11 -20.19 16.30
CA LYS A 249 -7.30 -21.62 16.04
C LYS A 249 -6.83 -22.02 14.62
N ASP A 250 -6.61 -21.05 13.75
CA ASP A 250 -6.22 -21.22 12.34
C ASP A 250 -4.71 -21.13 12.08
N ILE A 251 -3.84 -21.01 13.09
CA ILE A 251 -2.41 -21.27 12.86
C ILE A 251 -2.20 -22.78 12.97
N GLY A 252 -2.76 -23.47 11.98
CA GLY A 252 -2.68 -24.90 11.86
C GLY A 252 -1.23 -25.38 12.02
N THR A 253 -1.11 -26.42 12.84
CA THR A 253 -0.13 -27.50 12.72
C THR A 253 0.45 -27.62 11.31
N CYS A 254 1.64 -27.05 11.12
CA CYS A 254 2.60 -27.60 10.17
C CYS A 254 3.67 -28.27 11.03
N CYS A 255 3.36 -29.51 11.42
CA CYS A 255 4.39 -30.49 11.74
C CYS A 255 4.84 -31.15 10.43
#